data_AF-A0A1N7CQM3-F1
#
_entry.id   AF-A0A1N7CQM3-F1
#
_cell.length_a   1.000
_cell.length_b   1.000
_cell.length_c   1.000
_cell.angle_alpha   90.00
_cell.angle_beta   90.00
_cell.angle_gamma   90.00
#
_symmetry.space_group_name_H-M   'P 1'
#
loop_
_entity.id
_entity.type
_entity.pdbx_description
1 polymer ?
#
loop_
_entity_poly.entity_id
_entity_poly.type
_entity_poly.pdbx_seq_one_letter_code
_entity_poly.pdbx_strand_id
1 'polypeptide(L)' 'MSHSPSFFDYVCSNADKFAMLLVFECVAGALSLALFLGSEPGTATHVVGVLNVLGAAVLAVATTAILLKCHRT' A
#
# COMPACT_ATOMS: atom_id res chain seq x y z
N MET A 1 10.37 -14.13 -31.90
CA MET A 1 8.91 -14.00 -31.73
C MET A 1 8.67 -12.72 -30.96
N SER A 2 8.00 -11.73 -31.57
CA SER A 2 7.65 -10.46 -30.93
C SER A 2 6.57 -10.71 -29.89
N HIS A 3 6.95 -10.90 -28.63
CA HIS A 3 6.00 -10.93 -27.53
C HIS A 3 5.32 -9.57 -27.48
N SER A 4 4.02 -9.50 -27.76
CA SER A 4 3.22 -8.32 -27.45
C SER A 4 3.32 -8.13 -25.93
N PRO A 5 3.81 -6.97 -25.42
CA PRO A 5 3.92 -6.77 -23.99
C PRO A 5 2.53 -6.89 -23.37
N SER A 6 2.42 -7.74 -22.36
CA SER A 6 1.22 -7.87 -21.55
C SER A 6 1.08 -6.66 -20.62
N PHE A 7 -0.13 -6.43 -20.09
CA PHE A 7 -0.35 -5.37 -19.10
C PHE A 7 0.61 -5.48 -17.90
N PHE A 8 0.92 -6.70 -17.46
CA PHE A 8 1.83 -6.92 -16.34
C PHE A 8 3.28 -6.56 -16.68
N ASP A 9 3.72 -6.70 -17.94
CA ASP A 9 5.06 -6.26 -18.35
C ASP A 9 5.21 -4.73 -18.20
N TYR A 10 4.15 -3.98 -18.51
CA TYR A 10 4.13 -2.53 -18.30
C TYR A 10 4.12 -2.16 -16.80
N VAL A 11 3.35 -2.88 -15.99
CA VAL A 11 3.30 -2.68 -14.54
C VAL A 11 4.68 -2.96 -13.91
N CYS A 12 5.32 -4.06 -14.31
CA CYS A 12 6.63 -4.45 -13.78
C CYS A 12 7.77 -3.56 -14.29
N SER A 13 7.68 -3.02 -15.51
CA SER A 13 8.58 -1.96 -15.98
C SER A 13 8.52 -0.69 -15.13
N ASN A 14 7.45 -0.49 -14.36
CA ASN A 14 7.27 0.63 -13.43
C ASN A 14 7.35 0.20 -11.96
N ALA A 15 7.93 -0.98 -11.65
CA ALA A 15 7.99 -1.53 -10.30
C ALA A 15 8.61 -0.56 -9.28
N ASP A 16 9.63 0.22 -9.66
CA ASP A 16 10.25 1.22 -8.77
C ASP A 16 9.25 2.25 -8.23
N LYS A 17 8.25 2.64 -9.03
CA LYS A 17 7.19 3.57 -8.61
C LYS A 17 6.28 2.92 -7.58
N PHE A 18 5.95 1.64 -7.77
CA PHE A 18 5.17 0.87 -6.80
C PHE A 18 5.96 0.62 -5.51
N ALA A 19 7.28 0.44 -5.59
CA ALA A 19 8.14 0.33 -4.42
C ALA A 19 8.16 1.64 -3.62
N MET A 20 8.28 2.79 -4.30
CA MET A 20 8.19 4.10 -3.65
C MET A 20 6.79 4.33 -3.04
N LEU A 21 5.75 3.91 -3.73
CA LEU A 21 4.37 3.98 -3.25
C LEU A 21 4.18 3.12 -1.98
N LEU A 22 4.76 1.91 -1.95
CA LEU A 22 4.76 1.05 -0.77
C LEU A 22 5.45 1.71 0.43
N VAL A 23 6.57 2.40 0.21
CA VAL A 23 7.24 3.17 1.28
C VAL A 23 6.32 4.25 1.83
N PHE A 24 5.62 5.00 0.96
CA PHE A 24 4.66 6.01 1.41
C PHE A 24 3.47 5.39 2.16
N GLU A 25 2.97 4.24 1.71
CA GLU A 25 1.90 3.50 2.40
C GLU A 25 2.35 3.06 3.80
N CYS A 26 3.59 2.57 3.95
CA CYS A 26 4.15 2.23 5.26
C CYS A 26 4.27 3.43 6.19
N VAL A 27 4.75 4.58 5.68
CA VAL A 27 4.85 5.82 6.45
C VAL A 27 3.47 6.33 6.86
N ALA A 28 2.52 6.37 5.92
CA ALA A 28 1.14 6.78 6.19
C ALA A 28 0.45 5.83 7.18
N GLY A 29 0.68 4.52 7.07
CA GLY A 29 0.19 3.51 8.00
C GLY A 29 0.76 3.68 9.40
N ALA A 30 2.06 3.91 9.52
CA ALA A 30 2.72 4.16 10.81
C ALA A 30 2.19 5.43 11.48
N LEU A 31 2.02 6.53 10.73
CA LEU A 31 1.44 7.77 11.24
C LEU A 31 -0.02 7.58 11.66
N SER A 32 -0.80 6.86 10.85
CA SER A 32 -2.21 6.54 11.17
C SER A 32 -2.32 5.70 12.44
N LEU A 33 -1.42 4.73 12.63
CA LEU A 33 -1.37 3.93 13.84
C LEU A 33 -0.99 4.77 15.07
N ALA A 34 -0.01 5.66 14.94
CA ALA A 34 0.37 6.56 16.03
C ALA A 34 -0.80 7.48 16.47
N LEU A 35 -1.53 8.05 15.50
CA LEU A 35 -2.72 8.86 15.78
C LEU A 35 -3.86 8.05 16.37
N PHE A 36 -4.06 6.82 15.89
CA PHE A 36 -5.08 5.92 16.42
C PHE A 36 -4.81 5.56 17.88
N LEU A 37 -3.56 5.19 18.23
CA LEU A 37 -3.16 4.85 19.59
C LEU A 37 -3.27 6.04 20.57
N GLY A 38 -3.15 7.27 20.06
CA GLY A 38 -3.35 8.50 20.83
C GLY A 38 -4.80 8.97 20.93
N SER A 39 -5.74 8.31 20.24
CA SER A 39 -7.15 8.74 20.19
C SER A 39 -8.01 8.01 21.21
N GLU A 40 -8.89 8.74 21.89
CA GLU A 40 -9.80 8.17 22.88
C GLU A 40 -10.91 7.34 22.22
N PRO A 41 -11.22 6.14 22.74
CA PRO A 41 -12.27 5.29 22.19
C PRO A 41 -13.65 5.97 22.31
N GLY A 42 -14.49 5.78 21.29
CA GLY A 42 -15.84 6.37 21.22
C GLY A 42 -15.90 7.76 20.57
N THR A 43 -14.75 8.30 20.14
CA THR A 43 -14.69 9.55 19.38
C THR A 43 -14.71 9.31 17.86
N ALA A 44 -15.13 10.32 17.09
CA ALA A 44 -15.08 10.25 15.62
C ALA A 44 -13.65 10.08 15.09
N THR A 45 -12.67 10.68 15.76
CA THR A 45 -11.23 10.55 15.43
C THR A 45 -10.74 9.12 15.58
N HIS A 46 -11.23 8.38 16.59
CA HIS A 46 -10.89 6.97 16.76
C HIS A 46 -11.40 6.11 15.60
N VAL A 47 -12.64 6.33 15.14
CA VAL A 47 -13.22 5.61 13.99
C VAL A 47 -12.44 5.91 12.71
N VAL A 48 -12.12 7.18 12.46
CA VAL A 48 -11.28 7.58 11.32
C VAL A 48 -9.88 6.95 11.41
N GLY A 49 -9.31 6.87 12.62
CA GLY A 49 -8.05 6.18 12.86
C GLY A 49 -8.09 4.71 12.45
N VAL A 50 -9.12 3.97 12.86
CA VAL A 50 -9.31 2.56 12.45
C VAL A 50 -9.42 2.43 10.93
N LEU A 51 -10.23 3.28 10.30
CA LEU A 51 -10.42 3.25 8.84
C LEU A 51 -9.12 3.57 8.08
N ASN A 52 -8.32 4.52 8.57
CA ASN A 52 -7.02 4.84 7.97
C ASN A 52 -6.03 3.69 8.10
N VAL A 53 -5.95 3.03 9.26
CA VAL A 53 -5.07 1.87 9.46
C VAL A 53 -5.49 0.72 8.55
N LEU A 54 -6.80 0.42 8.48
CA LEU A 54 -7.32 -0.62 7.58
C LEU A 54 -7.07 -0.29 6.11
N GLY A 55 -7.34 0.96 5.71
CA GLY A 55 -7.11 1.42 4.34
C GLY A 55 -5.64 1.31 3.93
N ALA A 56 -4.73 1.77 4.79
CA ALA A 56 -3.29 1.65 4.57
C ALA A 56 -2.84 0.19 4.47
N ALA A 57 -3.39 -0.71 5.30
CA ALA A 57 -3.07 -2.13 5.25
C ALA A 57 -3.53 -2.79 3.93
N VAL A 58 -4.75 -2.51 3.48
CA VAL A 58 -5.28 -3.06 2.23
C VAL A 58 -4.46 -2.60 1.02
N LEU A 59 -4.11 -1.30 0.98
CA LEU A 59 -3.28 -0.72 -0.07
C LEU A 59 -1.88 -1.35 -0.07
N ALA A 60 -1.22 -1.42 1.09
CA ALA A 60 0.10 -2.03 1.22
C ALA A 60 0.14 -3.50 0.78
N VAL A 61 -0.90 -4.29 1.12
CA VAL A 61 -1.01 -5.69 0.68
C VAL A 61 -1.13 -5.79 -0.84
N ALA A 62 -1.96 -4.96 -1.46
CA ALA A 62 -2.14 -4.95 -2.91
C ALA A 62 -0.83 -4.55 -3.64
N THR A 63 -0.18 -3.47 -3.18
CA THR A 63 1.08 -2.98 -3.73
C THR A 63 2.20 -4.02 -3.57
N THR A 64 2.29 -4.65 -2.40
CA THR A 64 3.26 -5.74 -2.15
C THR A 64 2.99 -6.95 -3.05
N ALA A 65 1.73 -7.34 -3.25
CA ALA A 65 1.39 -8.45 -4.13
C ALA A 65 1.81 -8.20 -5.59
N ILE A 66 1.65 -6.97 -6.08
CA ILE A 66 2.12 -6.54 -7.41
C ILE A 66 3.65 -6.66 -7.48
N LEU A 67 4.37 -6.12 -6.51
CA LEU A 67 5.84 -6.18 -6.47
C LEU A 67 6.37 -7.60 -6.37
N LEU A 68 5.74 -8.46 -5.55
CA LEU A 68 6.09 -9.88 -5.45
C LEU A 68 5.88 -10.62 -6.76
N LYS A 69 4.82 -10.29 -7.50
CA LYS A 69 4.61 -10.86 -8.84
C LYS A 69 5.71 -10.41 -9.78
N CYS A 70 6.02 -9.11 -9.82
CA CYS A 70 7.07 -8.57 -10.68
C CYS A 70 8.48 -9.09 -10.36
N HIS A 71 8.82 -9.33 -9.09
CA HIS A 71 10.10 -9.92 -8.71
C HIS A 71 10.23 -11.41 -9.11
N ARG A 72 9.11 -12.13 -9.24
CA ARG A 72 9.09 -13.54 -9.63
C ARG A 72 9.05 -13.76 -11.15
N THR A 73 8.94 -12.70 -11.94
CA THR A 73 8.84 -12.77 -13.41
C THR A 73 10.19 -12.42 -14.01
#